data_AF-A0A9E2ND36-F1
#
_entry.id   AF-A0A9E2ND36-F1
#
_cell.length_a   1.000
_cell.length_b   1.000
_cell.length_c   1.000
_cell.angle_alpha   90.00
_cell.angle_beta   90.00
_cell.angle_gamma   90.00
#
_symmetry.space_group_name_H-M   'P 1'
#
loop_
_entity.id
_entity.type
_entity.pdbx_description
1 polymer ?
#
loop_
_entity_poly.entity_id
_entity_poly.type
_entity_poly.pdbx_seq_one_letter_code
_entity_poly.pdbx_strand_id
1 'polypeptide(L)'
;MDRTQLKLKLNQLVDELDDDHCPQFAEVINALTPCYRDKDLFGVLITANDLSHEKSLLALNAKEEQVHDLLMFMVDALVIAENKRGPWVN
;
A
#
# COMPACT_ATOMS: atom_id res chain seq x y z
N MET A 1 10.45 -5.37 -18.63
CA MET A 1 10.21 -6.75 -18.17
C MET A 1 9.09 -7.32 -19.02
N ASP A 2 9.29 -8.48 -19.67
CA ASP A 2 8.22 -9.11 -20.46
C ASP A 2 7.23 -9.87 -19.55
N ARG A 3 6.07 -10.24 -20.11
CA ARG A 3 4.99 -10.91 -19.36
C ARG A 3 5.39 -12.26 -18.77
N THR A 4 6.26 -13.00 -19.45
CA THR A 4 6.78 -14.31 -19.00
C THR A 4 7.74 -14.13 -17.83
N GLN A 5 8.64 -13.15 -17.90
CA GLN A 5 9.54 -12.81 -16.80
C GLN A 5 8.77 -12.34 -15.56
N LEU A 6 7.74 -11.51 -15.75
CA LEU A 6 6.86 -11.09 -14.65
C LEU A 6 6.16 -12.28 -14.01
N LYS A 7 5.61 -13.19 -14.83
CA LYS A 7 4.93 -14.39 -14.33
C LYS A 7 5.88 -15.30 -13.55
N LEU A 8 7.10 -15.51 -14.04
CA LEU A 8 8.12 -16.31 -13.35
C LEU A 8 8.45 -15.70 -11.99
N LYS A 9 8.68 -14.39 -11.93
CA LYS A 9 8.98 -13.68 -10.69
C LYS A 9 7.82 -13.72 -9.69
N LEU A 10 6.59 -13.61 -10.17
CA LEU A 10 5.39 -13.75 -9.32
C LEU A 10 5.26 -15.16 -8.74
N ASN A 11 5.49 -16.20 -9.55
CA ASN A 11 5.46 -17.58 -9.06
C ASN A 11 6.53 -17.80 -7.98
N GLN A 12 7.76 -17.32 -8.20
CA GLN A 12 8.83 -17.40 -7.20
C GLN A 12 8.45 -16.71 -5.89
N LEU A 13 7.87 -15.51 -5.97
CA LEU A 13 7.40 -14.80 -4.77
C LEU A 13 6.30 -15.57 -4.04
N VAL A 14 5.38 -16.20 -4.75
CA VAL A 14 4.31 -17.00 -4.16
C VAL A 14 4.85 -18.28 -3.52
N ASP A 15 5.84 -18.92 -4.14
CA ASP A 15 6.50 -20.13 -3.61
C ASP A 15 7.32 -19.84 -2.34
N GLU A 16 7.74 -18.58 -2.15
CA GLU A 16 8.46 -18.10 -0.96
C GLU A 16 7.53 -17.67 0.20
N LEU A 17 6.23 -17.54 -0.04
CA LEU A 17 5.26 -17.24 1.02
C LEU A 17 5.01 -18.49 1.85
N ASP A 18 5.11 -18.36 3.17
CA ASP A 18 4.62 -19.38 4.08
C ASP A 18 3.08 -19.37 4.16
N ASP A 19 2.54 -20.39 4.83
CA ASP A 19 1.10 -20.58 4.98
C ASP A 19 0.41 -19.41 5.74
N ASP A 20 1.14 -18.67 6.57
CA ASP A 20 0.61 -17.57 7.37
C ASP A 20 0.52 -16.26 6.55
N HIS A 21 1.43 -16.05 5.60
CA HIS A 21 1.47 -14.86 4.75
C HIS A 21 0.65 -15.01 3.46
N CYS A 22 0.35 -16.24 3.02
CA CYS A 22 -0.45 -16.49 1.82
C CYS A 22 -1.88 -15.86 1.87
N PRO A 23 -2.65 -15.96 2.98
CA PRO A 23 -3.93 -15.27 3.11
C PRO A 23 -3.80 -13.74 3.04
N GLN A 24 -2.79 -13.19 3.72
CA GLN A 24 -2.54 -11.74 3.74
C GLN A 24 -2.21 -11.22 2.33
N PHE A 25 -1.42 -11.97 1.57
CA PHE A 25 -1.11 -11.66 0.18
C PHE A 25 -2.36 -11.64 -0.70
N ALA A 26 -3.26 -12.62 -0.55
CA ALA A 26 -4.52 -12.67 -1.27
C ALA A 26 -5.45 -11.50 -0.92
N GLU A 27 -5.52 -11.12 0.36
CA GLU A 27 -6.29 -9.95 0.81
C GLU A 27 -5.77 -8.65 0.18
N VAL A 28 -4.45 -8.45 0.16
CA VAL A 28 -3.83 -7.29 -0.48
C VAL A 28 -4.17 -7.26 -1.98
N ILE A 29 -4.02 -8.37 -2.70
CA ILE A 29 -4.38 -8.41 -4.14
C ILE A 29 -5.84 -8.03 -4.37
N ASN A 30 -6.76 -8.56 -3.54
CA ASN A 30 -8.18 -8.26 -3.66
C ASN A 30 -8.47 -6.78 -3.38
N ALA A 31 -7.82 -6.18 -2.38
CA ALA A 31 -7.94 -4.77 -2.06
C ALA A 31 -7.39 -3.87 -3.18
N LEU A 32 -6.33 -4.30 -3.87
CA LEU A 32 -5.70 -3.51 -4.95
C LEU A 32 -6.39 -3.68 -6.31
N THR A 33 -7.07 -4.81 -6.54
CA THR A 33 -7.70 -5.14 -7.83
C THR A 33 -8.62 -4.03 -8.38
N PRO A 34 -9.45 -3.35 -7.57
CA PRO A 34 -10.27 -2.23 -8.04
C PRO A 34 -9.45 -1.10 -8.68
N CYS A 35 -8.28 -0.75 -8.11
CA CYS A 35 -7.42 0.34 -8.60
C CYS A 35 -6.81 0.05 -9.98
N TYR A 36 -6.76 -1.22 -10.39
CA TYR A 36 -6.30 -1.61 -11.71
C TYR A 36 -7.44 -1.84 -12.72
N ARG A 37 -8.67 -2.02 -12.24
CA ARG A 37 -9.87 -2.17 -13.08
C ARG A 37 -10.50 -0.82 -13.44
N ASP A 38 -10.46 0.12 -12.51
CA ASP A 38 -10.98 1.47 -12.67
C ASP A 38 -9.82 2.47 -12.71
N LYS A 39 -9.68 3.17 -13.83
CA LYS A 39 -8.60 4.14 -14.04
C LYS A 39 -8.77 5.42 -13.23
N ASP A 40 -9.97 5.70 -12.75
CA ASP A 40 -10.29 6.87 -11.94
C ASP A 40 -10.19 6.56 -10.43
N LEU A 41 -9.97 5.28 -10.06
CA LEU A 41 -9.74 4.88 -8.69
C LEU A 41 -8.23 4.90 -8.37
N PHE A 42 -7.88 5.65 -7.33
CA PHE A 42 -6.52 5.76 -6.81
C PHE A 42 -6.43 5.03 -5.48
N GLY A 43 -5.32 4.34 -5.28
CA GLY A 43 -5.04 3.59 -4.05
C GLY A 43 -3.73 4.01 -3.42
N VAL A 44 -3.60 3.72 -2.13
CA VAL A 44 -2.37 3.93 -1.38
C VAL A 44 -2.06 2.66 -0.64
N LEU A 45 -0.87 2.12 -0.87
CA LEU A 45 -0.36 0.98 -0.11
C LEU A 45 0.70 1.50 0.87
N ILE A 46 0.43 1.31 2.15
CA ILE A 46 1.39 1.57 3.22
C ILE A 46 2.03 0.22 3.56
N THR A 47 3.33 0.11 3.35
CA THR A 47 4.10 -1.08 3.74
C THR A 47 5.00 -0.70 4.90
N ALA A 48 4.99 -1.50 5.97
CA ALA A 48 5.96 -1.41 7.04
C ALA A 48 6.93 -2.58 6.90
N ASN A 49 8.22 -2.31 7.01
CA ASN A 49 9.23 -3.33 7.17
C ASN A 49 9.52 -3.46 8.66
N ASP A 50 9.13 -4.59 9.25
CA ASP A 50 9.29 -4.83 10.68
C ASP A 50 10.76 -4.95 11.10
N LEU A 51 11.66 -5.31 10.19
CA LEU A 51 13.10 -5.42 10.45
C LEU A 51 13.82 -4.08 10.40
N SER A 52 13.49 -3.21 9.44
CA SER A 52 14.13 -1.89 9.30
C SER A 52 13.36 -0.76 9.97
N HIS A 53 12.15 -1.02 10.48
CA HIS A 53 11.18 -0.03 10.95
C HIS A 53 10.83 1.05 9.92
N GLU A 54 11.21 0.85 8.66
CA GLU A 54 10.88 1.75 7.58
C GLU A 54 9.42 1.58 7.19
N LYS A 55 8.77 2.70 6.91
CA LYS A 55 7.43 2.72 6.33
C LYS A 55 7.55 3.31 4.94
N SER A 56 7.11 2.56 3.94
CA SER A 56 7.05 3.03 2.56
C SER A 56 5.60 3.27 2.18
N LEU A 57 5.41 4.28 1.34
CA LEU A 57 4.13 4.66 0.78
C LEU A 57 4.19 4.49 -0.72
N LEU A 58 3.26 3.72 -1.28
CA LEU A 58 3.15 3.48 -2.70
C LEU A 58 1.81 3.99 -3.20
N ALA A 59 1.84 4.99 -4.09
CA ALA A 59 0.64 5.46 -4.79
C ALA A 59 0.36 4.51 -5.97
N LEU A 60 -0.89 4.04 -6.06
CA LEU A 60 -1.34 3.09 -7.08
C LEU A 60 -2.27 3.79 -8.06
N ASN A 61 -1.99 3.59 -9.34
CA ASN A 61 -2.74 4.18 -10.45
C ASN A 61 -2.81 5.73 -10.45
N ALA A 62 -1.98 6.39 -9.64
CA ALA A 62 -1.92 7.85 -9.56
C ALA A 62 -0.88 8.45 -10.52
N LYS A 63 -1.22 9.58 -11.14
CA LYS A 63 -0.25 10.42 -11.86
C LYS A 63 0.54 11.27 -10.86
N GLU A 64 1.73 11.73 -11.26
CA GLU A 64 2.63 12.55 -10.42
C GLU A 64 1.92 13.75 -9.78
N GLU A 65 1.11 14.47 -10.56
CA GLU A 65 0.31 15.62 -10.09
C GLU A 65 -0.69 15.23 -8.99
N GLN A 66 -1.24 14.01 -9.05
CA GLN A 66 -2.23 13.50 -8.09
C GLN A 66 -1.57 12.91 -6.83
N VAL A 67 -0.29 12.51 -6.92
CA VAL A 67 0.48 12.05 -5.75
C VAL A 67 0.62 13.18 -4.74
N HIS A 68 0.77 14.43 -5.20
CA HIS A 68 0.84 15.60 -4.32
C HIS A 68 -0.43 15.76 -3.49
N ASP A 69 -1.61 15.76 -4.13
CA ASP A 69 -2.90 15.89 -3.45
C ASP A 69 -3.13 14.76 -2.44
N LEU A 70 -2.71 13.54 -2.80
CA LEU A 70 -2.82 12.38 -1.94
C LEU A 70 -1.91 12.47 -0.72
N LEU A 71 -0.69 12.97 -0.87
CA LEU A 71 0.21 13.26 0.26
C LEU A 71 -0.37 14.34 1.17
N MET A 72 -0.94 15.40 0.60
CA MET A 72 -1.58 16.46 1.39
C MET A 72 -2.77 15.93 2.19
N PHE A 73 -3.63 15.11 1.58
CA PHE A 73 -4.73 14.45 2.27
C PHE A 73 -4.26 13.59 3.45
N MET A 74 -3.16 12.86 3.27
CA MET A 74 -2.59 12.03 4.34
C MET A 74 -1.99 12.85 5.48
N VAL A 75 -1.30 13.95 5.16
CA VAL A 75 -0.78 14.90 6.16
C VAL A 75 -1.95 15.48 6.96
N ASP A 76 -3.01 15.91 6.30
CA ASP A 76 -4.21 16.43 6.96
C ASP A 76 -4.86 15.36 7.85
N ALA A 77 -4.98 14.12 7.37
CA ALA A 77 -5.51 13.00 8.15
C ALA A 77 -4.65 12.70 9.40
N LEU A 78 -3.33 12.78 9.30
CA LEU A 78 -2.41 12.61 10.42
C LEU A 78 -2.58 13.72 11.45
N VAL A 79 -2.60 14.98 11.01
CA VAL A 79 -2.84 16.14 11.88
C VAL A 79 -4.18 16.02 12.60
N ILE A 80 -5.23 15.58 11.90
CA ILE A 80 -6.54 15.33 12.50
C ILE A 80 -6.47 14.18 13.53
N ALA A 81 -5.78 13.09 13.21
CA ALA A 81 -5.63 11.94 14.13
C ALA A 81 -4.84 12.30 15.39
N GLU A 82 -3.79 13.11 15.28
CA GLU A 82 -3.00 13.62 16.41
C GLU A 82 -3.82 14.59 17.26
N ASN A 83 -4.53 15.53 16.63
CA ASN A 83 -5.40 16.47 17.34
C ASN A 83 -6.57 15.76 18.04
N LYS A 84 -7.08 14.66 17.46
CA LYS A 84 -8.11 13.81 18.09
C LYS A 84 -7.56 12.97 19.24
N ARG A 85 -6.25 12.72 19.32
CA ARG A 85 -5.64 11.97 20.43
C ARG A 85 -5.54 12.79 21.72
N GLY A 86 -5.63 14.12 21.66
CA GLY A 86 -5.54 14.99 22.84
C GLY A 86 -4.23 14.83 23.62
N PRO A 87 -3.88 15.73 24.55
CA PRO A 87 -2.79 15.46 25.48
C PRO A 87 -3.24 14.29 26.34
N TRP A 88 -2.41 13.25 26.43
CA TRP A 88 -2.56 12.22 27.45
C TRP A 88 -2.69 12.92 28.82
N VAL A 89 -3.88 12.86 29.39
CA VAL A 89 -4.08 13.11 30.82
C VAL A 89 -3.63 11.82 31.50
N ASN A 90 -2.41 11.87 32.04
CA ASN A 90 -1.72 10.93 32.94
C ASN A 90 -1.85 9.43 32.66
#